data_AF-A0A423U8W8-F1
#
_entry.id   AF-A0A423U8W8-F1
#
_cell.length_a   1.000
_cell.length_b   1.000
_cell.length_c   1.000
_cell.angle_alpha   90.00
_cell.angle_beta   90.00
_cell.angle_gamma   90.00
#
_symmetry.space_group_name_H-M   'P 1'
#
loop_
_entity.id
_entity.type
_entity.pdbx_description
1 polymer ?
#
loop_
_entity_poly.entity_id
_entity_poly.type
_entity_poly.pdbx_seq_one_letter_code
_entity_poly.pdbx_strand_id
1 'polypeptide(L)'
;MVLPSRVCLVDGVSLFTASIATNDGESDSRSMRGDDYIILSYEGVQQIEITYTRPVVLLGPLKDRINDDLISEFPDKYGSCVPHTTRPRREYEVDGRDYHFVASREQMERDIQNHLFIEAGQYNDNLYGTSVASVREVAEKVSSINKVQ
;
A
#
# COMPACT_ATOMS: atom_id res chain seq x y z
N MET A 1 5.62 15.34 3.91
CA MET A 1 4.32 14.91 4.45
C MET A 1 3.71 13.97 3.42
N VAL A 2 3.99 12.67 3.53
CA VAL A 2 3.49 11.69 2.56
C VAL A 2 2.15 11.23 3.10
N LEU A 3 1.07 11.81 2.57
CA LEU A 3 -0.28 11.26 2.72
C LEU A 3 -0.27 9.85 2.12
N PRO A 4 -0.98 8.89 2.73
CA PRO A 4 -0.95 7.49 2.33
C PRO A 4 -1.21 7.36 0.82
N SER A 5 -0.35 6.59 0.17
CA SER A 5 -0.43 6.35 -1.26
C SER A 5 -1.67 5.51 -1.51
N ARG A 6 -2.68 6.09 -2.18
CA ARG A 6 -3.86 5.34 -2.61
C ARG A 6 -3.40 4.23 -3.56
N VAL A 7 -3.58 3.00 -3.11
CA VAL A 7 -3.28 1.79 -3.88
C VAL A 7 -4.47 1.54 -4.81
N CYS A 8 -4.22 1.50 -6.12
CA CYS A 8 -5.18 1.04 -7.13
C CYS A 8 -4.87 -0.44 -7.46
N LEU A 9 -5.64 -1.16 -8.28
CA LEU A 9 -5.40 -2.58 -8.59
C LEU A 9 -5.40 -2.81 -10.11
N VAL A 10 -4.45 -3.60 -10.64
CA VAL A 10 -4.44 -4.02 -12.06
C VAL A 10 -4.62 -5.52 -12.17
N ASP A 11 -5.43 -5.95 -13.14
CA ASP A 11 -5.48 -7.33 -13.59
C ASP A 11 -4.44 -7.63 -14.67
N GLY A 12 -3.92 -8.86 -14.65
CA GLY A 12 -3.59 -9.57 -15.88
C GLY A 12 -2.19 -9.40 -16.46
N VAL A 13 -1.15 -9.22 -15.66
CA VAL A 13 0.24 -9.28 -16.17
C VAL A 13 1.04 -10.36 -15.44
N SER A 14 1.59 -11.32 -16.20
CA SER A 14 2.62 -12.26 -15.73
C SER A 14 3.70 -11.51 -14.97
N LEU A 15 3.95 -11.90 -13.73
CA LEU A 15 4.88 -11.18 -12.85
C LEU A 15 6.26 -11.83 -12.87
N PHE A 16 7.26 -10.96 -13.00
CA PHE A 16 8.67 -11.25 -12.76
C PHE A 16 9.01 -10.76 -11.34
N THR A 17 9.09 -11.66 -10.36
CA THR A 17 9.49 -11.27 -9.00
C THR A 17 11.00 -11.36 -8.85
N ALA A 18 11.62 -10.34 -8.27
CA ALA A 18 12.96 -10.46 -7.74
C ALA A 18 12.93 -11.23 -6.42
N SER A 19 13.83 -12.18 -6.24
CA SER A 19 13.98 -12.88 -4.97
C SER A 19 14.87 -12.05 -4.05
N ILE A 20 14.29 -11.47 -2.99
CA ILE A 20 15.09 -10.89 -1.90
C ILE A 20 15.65 -12.07 -1.10
N ALA A 21 16.91 -12.43 -1.34
CA ALA A 21 17.64 -13.27 -0.41
C ALA A 21 17.90 -12.45 0.86
N THR A 22 17.18 -12.75 1.95
CA THR A 22 17.51 -12.25 3.27
C THR A 22 18.81 -12.91 3.72
N ASN A 23 19.94 -12.24 3.48
CA ASN A 23 21.16 -12.55 4.23
C ASN A 23 21.01 -11.94 5.62
N ASP A 24 20.51 -12.74 6.56
CA ASP A 24 20.68 -12.47 7.99
C ASP A 24 22.17 -12.59 8.32
N GLY A 25 22.88 -11.46 8.30
CA GLY A 25 24.32 -11.43 8.46
C GLY A 25 24.87 -10.03 8.78
N GLU A 26 24.95 -9.76 10.08
CA GLU A 26 25.94 -8.91 10.76
C GLU A 26 25.97 -7.40 10.49
N SER A 27 25.68 -6.65 11.56
CA SER A 27 25.88 -5.20 11.70
C SER A 27 27.32 -4.81 11.36
N ASP A 28 27.52 -4.05 10.29
CA ASP A 28 28.77 -3.32 10.10
C ASP A 28 28.53 -1.80 10.15
N SER A 29 28.94 -1.23 11.26
CA SER A 29 29.05 0.20 11.51
C SER A 29 30.03 0.84 10.52
N ARG A 30 29.54 1.37 9.39
CA ARG A 30 30.35 2.21 8.50
C ARG A 30 29.81 3.63 8.41
N SER A 31 30.59 4.49 9.05
CA SER A 31 30.60 5.95 9.00
C SER A 31 30.14 6.56 7.67
N MET A 32 29.16 7.46 7.75
CA MET A 32 28.76 8.41 6.71
C MET A 32 29.93 9.29 6.21
N ARG A 33 30.62 8.91 5.12
CA ARG A 33 31.42 9.82 4.27
C ARG A 33 31.61 9.25 2.85
N GLY A 34 31.04 9.93 1.86
CA GLY A 34 31.25 9.67 0.42
C GLY A 34 30.00 9.14 -0.25
N ASP A 35 29.60 9.75 -1.37
CA ASP A 35 28.52 9.26 -2.23
C ASP A 35 28.85 7.84 -2.72
N ASP A 36 28.40 6.82 -2.00
CA ASP A 36 28.36 5.45 -2.50
C ASP A 36 27.32 5.43 -3.63
N TYR A 37 27.77 5.67 -4.86
CA TYR A 37 26.92 5.58 -6.05
C TYR A 37 26.47 4.13 -6.19
N ILE A 38 25.25 3.84 -5.76
CA ILE A 38 24.61 2.55 -6.01
C ILE A 38 24.30 2.49 -7.51
N ILE A 39 25.15 1.81 -8.28
CA ILE A 39 24.91 1.57 -9.70
C ILE A 39 23.96 0.38 -9.83
N LEU A 40 22.67 0.67 -10.02
CA LEU A 40 21.65 -0.33 -10.33
C LEU A 40 21.90 -0.89 -11.73
N SER A 41 22.44 -2.12 -11.81
CA SER A 41 22.76 -2.76 -13.11
C SER A 41 21.63 -3.68 -13.56
N TYR A 42 21.47 -4.82 -12.90
CA TYR A 42 20.44 -5.80 -13.22
C TYR A 42 19.97 -6.49 -11.94
N GLU A 43 18.69 -6.83 -11.91
CA GLU A 43 18.09 -7.65 -10.87
C GLU A 43 17.58 -8.95 -11.52
N GLY A 44 18.08 -10.09 -11.05
CA GLY A 44 17.60 -11.38 -11.53
C GLY A 44 16.15 -11.59 -11.11
N VAL A 45 15.28 -11.95 -12.07
CA VAL A 45 13.85 -12.14 -11.82
C VAL A 45 13.38 -13.50 -12.31
N GLN A 46 12.36 -14.04 -11.65
CA GLN A 46 11.71 -15.30 -12.03
C GLN A 46 10.24 -15.04 -12.35
N GLN A 47 9.73 -15.71 -13.39
CA GLN A 47 8.31 -15.71 -13.68
C GLN A 47 7.56 -16.57 -12.67
N ILE A 48 6.55 -16.00 -12.03
CA ILE A 48 5.67 -16.70 -11.08
C ILE A 48 4.22 -16.53 -11.52
N GLU A 49 3.44 -17.62 -11.41
CA GLU A 49 1.99 -17.58 -11.60
C GLU A 49 1.30 -17.04 -10.33
N ILE A 50 0.49 -16.00 -10.49
CA ILE A 50 -0.25 -15.37 -9.39
C ILE A 50 -1.75 -15.52 -9.60
N THR A 51 -2.47 -15.77 -8.50
CA THR A 51 -3.92 -16.00 -8.51
C THR A 51 -4.73 -14.83 -7.95
N TYR A 52 -4.06 -13.73 -7.56
CA TYR A 52 -4.66 -12.54 -6.98
C TYR A 52 -4.42 -11.31 -7.87
N THR A 53 -5.33 -10.34 -7.81
CA THR A 53 -5.18 -9.05 -8.49
C THR A 53 -4.09 -8.24 -7.80
N ARG A 54 -3.20 -7.62 -8.59
CA ARG A 54 -1.99 -6.98 -8.06
C ARG A 54 -2.26 -5.55 -7.60
N PRO A 55 -1.82 -5.17 -6.38
CA PRO A 55 -1.77 -3.78 -5.96
C PRO A 55 -0.92 -2.93 -6.92
N VAL A 56 -1.38 -1.70 -7.17
CA VAL A 56 -0.76 -0.66 -7.98
C VAL A 56 -0.49 0.52 -7.08
N VAL A 57 0.75 0.98 -7.06
CA VAL A 57 1.15 2.15 -6.28
C VAL A 57 1.51 3.25 -7.26
N LEU A 58 0.75 4.35 -7.24
CA LEU A 58 1.03 5.53 -8.05
C LEU A 58 1.93 6.49 -7.27
N LEU A 59 3.08 6.80 -7.85
CA LEU A 59 4.08 7.69 -7.28
C LEU A 59 4.25 8.94 -8.16
N GLY A 60 4.52 10.08 -7.52
CA GLY A 60 4.81 11.35 -8.20
C GLY A 60 3.64 12.33 -8.26
N PRO A 61 3.83 13.48 -8.94
CA PRO A 61 2.79 14.47 -9.14
C PRO A 61 1.57 13.86 -9.84
N LEU A 62 0.38 14.38 -9.55
CA LEU A 62 -0.90 13.94 -10.13
C LEU A 62 -1.36 12.51 -9.75
N LYS A 63 -0.67 11.80 -8.84
CA LYS A 63 -1.08 10.45 -8.40
C LYS A 63 -2.56 10.35 -7.99
N ASP A 64 -3.08 11.37 -7.32
CA ASP A 64 -4.46 11.37 -6.80
C ASP A 64 -5.47 11.52 -7.95
N ARG A 65 -5.17 12.38 -8.93
CA ARG A 65 -5.98 12.56 -10.13
C ARG A 65 -5.99 11.29 -10.97
N ILE A 66 -4.83 10.69 -11.21
CA ILE A 66 -4.73 9.44 -11.98
C ILE A 66 -5.50 8.31 -11.26
N ASN A 67 -5.40 8.22 -9.93
CA ASN A 67 -6.18 7.26 -9.16
C ASN A 67 -7.69 7.46 -9.34
N ASP A 68 -8.17 8.71 -9.26
CA ASP A 68 -9.60 9.01 -9.42
C ASP A 68 -10.08 8.74 -10.87
N ASP A 69 -9.25 9.07 -11.87
CA ASP A 69 -9.52 8.80 -13.28
C ASP A 69 -9.60 7.27 -13.53
N LEU A 70 -8.65 6.47 -13.03
CA LEU A 70 -8.65 5.00 -13.18
C LEU A 70 -9.88 4.34 -12.56
N ILE A 71 -10.27 4.76 -11.35
CA ILE A 71 -11.46 4.21 -10.67
C ILE A 71 -12.74 4.61 -11.39
N SER A 72 -12.82 5.84 -11.89
CA SER A 72 -14.03 6.33 -12.56
C SER A 72 -14.20 5.74 -13.97
N GLU A 73 -13.11 5.55 -14.72
CA GLU A 73 -13.14 5.01 -16.08
C GLU A 73 -13.26 3.49 -16.10
N PHE A 74 -12.67 2.80 -15.12
CA PHE A 74 -12.62 1.33 -15.06
C PHE A 74 -13.01 0.80 -13.67
N PRO A 75 -14.25 1.04 -13.20
CA PRO A 75 -14.69 0.68 -11.86
C PRO A 75 -14.67 -0.83 -11.58
N ASP A 76 -14.77 -1.66 -12.60
CA ASP A 76 -14.74 -3.12 -12.48
C ASP A 76 -13.31 -3.67 -12.26
N LYS A 77 -12.29 -2.86 -12.54
CA LYS A 77 -10.87 -3.25 -12.47
C LYS A 77 -10.12 -2.54 -11.35
N TYR A 78 -10.52 -1.33 -10.99
CA TYR A 78 -9.82 -0.51 -10.01
C TYR A 78 -10.74 -0.15 -8.85
N GLY A 79 -10.22 -0.28 -7.64
CA GLY A 79 -10.85 0.20 -6.41
C GLY A 79 -9.80 0.82 -5.49
N SER A 80 -10.25 1.74 -4.63
CA SER A 80 -9.41 2.30 -3.57
C SER A 80 -9.65 1.55 -2.26
N CYS A 81 -8.58 1.22 -1.56
CA CYS A 81 -8.68 0.67 -0.21
C CYS A 81 -9.00 1.77 0.82
N VAL A 82 -9.72 1.41 1.89
CA VAL A 82 -10.06 2.34 2.97
C VAL A 82 -8.91 2.39 3.98
N PRO A 83 -8.26 3.56 4.18
CA PRO A 83 -7.19 3.72 5.16
C PRO A 83 -7.74 3.80 6.59
N HIS A 84 -6.86 3.67 7.59
CA HIS A 84 -7.19 3.82 9.01
C HIS A 84 -6.73 5.18 9.53
N THR A 85 -7.41 5.70 10.54
CA THR A 85 -6.94 6.89 11.28
C THR A 85 -7.36 6.87 12.75
N THR A 86 -6.54 7.42 13.64
CA THR A 86 -6.94 7.72 15.03
C THR A 86 -7.68 9.05 15.17
N ARG A 87 -7.77 9.83 14.10
CA ARG A 87 -8.50 11.10 14.13
C ARG A 87 -9.98 10.84 14.43
N PRO A 88 -10.62 11.61 15.31
CA PRO A 88 -12.06 11.52 15.48
C PRO A 88 -12.81 11.74 14.16
N ARG A 89 -13.82 10.88 13.92
CA ARG A 89 -14.72 10.98 12.77
C ARG A 89 -15.48 12.31 12.81
N ARG A 90 -15.52 13.01 11.68
CA ARG A 90 -16.37 14.21 11.51
C ARG A 90 -17.81 13.80 11.20
N GLU A 91 -18.76 14.68 11.45
CA GLU A 91 -20.20 14.37 11.30
C GLU A 91 -20.58 13.86 9.90
N TYR A 92 -19.94 14.39 8.85
CA TYR A 92 -20.18 14.01 7.45
C TYR A 92 -19.37 12.80 6.95
N GLU A 93 -18.46 12.27 7.77
CA GLU A 93 -17.63 11.11 7.43
C GLU A 93 -18.31 9.82 7.87
N VAL A 94 -18.12 8.75 7.10
CA VAL A 94 -18.68 7.43 7.36
C VAL A 94 -17.54 6.45 7.63
N ASP A 95 -17.63 5.75 8.77
CA ASP A 95 -16.68 4.70 9.14
C ASP A 95 -16.74 3.53 8.15
N GLY A 96 -15.57 3.06 7.72
CA GLY A 96 -15.44 2.03 6.69
C GLY A 96 -15.67 2.52 5.25
N ARG A 97 -15.89 3.82 5.04
CA ARG A 97 -15.91 4.45 3.70
C ARG A 97 -14.79 5.47 3.55
N ASP A 98 -14.76 6.46 4.43
CA ASP A 98 -13.78 7.54 4.37
C ASP A 98 -12.47 7.10 5.04
N TYR A 99 -12.58 6.54 6.24
CA TYR A 99 -11.52 5.89 7.00
C TYR A 99 -12.12 4.79 7.87
N HIS A 100 -11.29 3.87 8.32
CA HIS A 100 -11.53 3.11 9.55
C HIS A 100 -11.08 3.95 10.74
N PHE A 101 -12.03 4.42 11.54
CA PHE A 101 -11.77 5.28 12.67
C PHE A 101 -11.39 4.45 13.90
N VAL A 102 -10.10 4.44 14.24
CA VAL A 102 -9.54 3.68 15.35
C VAL A 102 -9.62 4.50 16.64
N ALA A 103 -10.39 4.01 17.62
CA ALA A 103 -10.63 4.74 18.86
C ALA A 103 -9.41 4.82 19.80
N SER A 104 -8.57 3.78 19.84
CA SER A 104 -7.35 3.75 20.67
C SER A 104 -6.11 3.96 19.82
N ARG A 105 -5.40 5.05 20.11
CA ARG A 105 -4.10 5.32 19.48
C ARG A 105 -3.09 4.23 19.81
N GLU A 106 -3.09 3.77 21.06
CA GLU A 106 -2.17 2.74 21.56
C GLU A 106 -2.38 1.41 20.82
N GLN A 107 -3.64 1.09 20.48
CA GLN A 107 -3.93 -0.08 19.65
C GLN A 107 -3.36 0.08 18.24
N MET A 108 -3.57 1.22 17.59
CA MET A 108 -3.02 1.47 16.26
C MET A 108 -1.49 1.46 16.25
N GLU A 109 -0.83 1.97 17.29
CA GLU A 109 0.62 1.90 17.44
C GLU A 109 1.13 0.47 17.57
N ARG A 110 0.45 -0.39 18.34
CA ARG A 110 0.76 -1.83 18.40
C ARG A 110 0.57 -2.51 17.04
N ASP A 111 -0.49 -2.18 16.32
CA ASP A 111 -0.77 -2.76 15.01
C ASP A 111 0.27 -2.34 13.96
N ILE A 112 0.76 -1.09 14.04
CA ILE A 112 1.89 -0.61 13.25
C ILE A 112 3.17 -1.39 13.60
N GLN A 113 3.47 -1.60 14.89
CA GLN A 113 4.63 -2.38 15.35
C GLN A 113 4.55 -3.85 14.93
N ASN A 114 3.35 -4.41 14.85
CA ASN A 114 3.09 -5.77 14.40
C ASN A 114 3.07 -5.91 12.87
N HIS A 115 3.53 -4.91 12.12
CA HIS A 115 3.59 -4.90 10.66
C HIS A 115 2.24 -5.16 9.96
N LEU A 116 1.13 -4.73 10.59
CA LEU A 116 -0.21 -4.84 9.99
C LEU A 116 -0.50 -3.72 8.98
N PHE A 117 0.38 -2.72 8.90
CA PHE A 117 0.32 -1.57 8.00
C PHE A 117 1.48 -1.59 7.00
N ILE A 118 1.17 -1.39 5.71
CA ILE A 118 2.19 -1.24 4.65
C ILE A 118 2.83 0.14 4.68
N GLU A 119 2.07 1.13 5.13
CA GLU A 119 2.53 2.50 5.37
C GLU A 119 1.75 3.07 6.55
N ALA A 120 2.41 3.88 7.36
CA ALA A 120 1.79 4.65 8.43
C ALA A 120 2.53 5.97 8.62
N GLY A 121 1.81 7.00 9.06
CA GLY A 121 2.36 8.32 9.31
C GLY A 121 1.51 9.11 10.30
N GLN A 122 2.10 10.16 10.86
CA GLN A 122 1.42 11.08 11.76
C GLN A 122 1.15 12.41 11.06
N TYR A 123 -0.07 12.94 11.24
CA TYR A 123 -0.46 14.26 10.80
C TYR A 123 -1.41 14.90 11.81
N ASN A 124 -1.11 16.13 12.24
CA ASN A 124 -1.84 16.85 13.30
C ASN A 124 -2.11 15.95 14.52
N ASP A 125 -1.06 15.28 15.01
CA ASP A 125 -1.10 14.35 16.16
C ASP A 125 -2.05 13.15 16.05
N ASN A 126 -2.57 12.89 14.85
CA ASN A 126 -3.35 11.70 14.54
C ASN A 126 -2.53 10.76 13.67
N LEU A 127 -2.66 9.46 13.91
CA LEU A 127 -2.07 8.44 13.08
C LEU A 127 -2.96 8.17 11.88
N TYR A 128 -2.32 7.86 10.76
CA TYR A 128 -2.94 7.42 9.52
C TYR A 128 -2.14 6.23 8.99
N GLY A 129 -2.80 5.27 8.37
CA GLY A 129 -2.10 4.15 7.75
C GLY A 129 -2.96 3.33 6.80
N THR A 130 -2.30 2.68 5.86
CA THR A 130 -2.93 1.72 4.94
C THR A 130 -2.62 0.31 5.43
N SER A 131 -3.63 -0.45 5.84
CA SER A 131 -3.42 -1.79 6.39
C SER A 131 -3.27 -2.83 5.26
N VAL A 132 -2.53 -3.90 5.54
CA VAL A 132 -2.42 -5.05 4.63
C VAL A 132 -3.80 -5.65 4.35
N ALA A 133 -4.67 -5.68 5.36
CA ALA A 133 -6.03 -6.18 5.25
C ALA A 133 -6.89 -5.33 4.29
N SER A 134 -6.84 -4.00 4.39
CA SER A 134 -7.60 -3.10 3.50
C SER A 134 -7.20 -3.29 2.04
N VAL A 135 -5.92 -3.52 1.75
CA VAL A 135 -5.46 -3.77 0.38
C VAL A 135 -5.94 -5.13 -0.12
N ARG A 136 -5.83 -6.17 0.71
CA ARG A 136 -6.26 -7.53 0.37
C ARG A 136 -7.76 -7.58 0.07
N GLU A 137 -8.59 -6.90 0.87
CA GLU A 137 -10.04 -6.85 0.68
C GLU A 137 -10.42 -6.35 -0.72
N VAL A 138 -9.78 -5.29 -1.21
CA VAL A 138 -10.06 -4.76 -2.56
C VAL A 138 -9.55 -5.72 -3.64
N ALA A 139 -8.38 -6.33 -3.42
CA ALA A 139 -7.83 -7.31 -4.38
C ALA A 139 -8.74 -8.53 -4.59
N GLU A 140 -9.34 -9.03 -3.51
CA GLU A 140 -10.27 -10.17 -3.57
C GLU A 140 -11.61 -9.79 -4.24
N LYS A 141 -12.10 -8.57 -4.01
CA LYS A 141 -13.32 -8.06 -4.65
C LYS A 141 -13.15 -7.91 -6.17
N VAL A 142 -12.07 -7.27 -6.62
CA VAL A 142 -11.79 -7.10 -8.06
C VAL A 142 -11.60 -8.45 -8.74
N SER A 143 -10.86 -9.38 -8.11
CA SER A 143 -10.66 -10.73 -8.65
C SER A 143 -11.99 -11.50 -8.82
N SER A 144 -12.94 -11.29 -7.90
CA SER A 144 -14.25 -11.94 -7.95
C SER A 144 -15.14 -11.41 -9.08
N ILE A 145 -15.03 -10.12 -9.43
CA ILE A 145 -15.78 -9.50 -10.53
C ILE A 145 -15.37 -10.11 -11.87
N ASN A 146 -14.07 -10.35 -12.08
CA ASN A 146 -13.54 -10.88 -13.33
C ASN A 146 -13.79 -12.38 -13.57
N LYS A 147 -14.21 -13.15 -12.55
CA LYS A 147 -14.53 -14.59 -12.71
C LYS A 147 -15.95 -14.86 -13.22
N VAL A 148 -16.79 -13.82 -13.34
CA VAL A 148 -18.21 -13.96 -13.75
C VAL A 148 -18.42 -13.66 -15.24
N GLN A 149 -17.35 -13.47 -16.02
CA GLN A 149 -17.38 -13.33 -17.49
C GLN A 149 -16.80 -14.55 -18.21
#